data_AF-A0A3D3RJX3-F1
#
_entry.id   AF-A0A3D3RJX3-F1
#
_cell.length_a   1.000
_cell.length_b   1.000
_cell.length_c   1.000
_cell.angle_alpha   90.00
_cell.angle_beta   90.00
_cell.angle_gamma   90.00
#
_symmetry.space_group_name_H-M   'P 1'
#
loop_
_entity.id
_entity.type
_entity.pdbx_description
1 polymer ?
#
loop_
_entity_poly.entity_id
_entity_poly.type
_entity_poly.pdbx_seq_one_letter_code
_entity_poly.pdbx_strand_id
1 'polypeptide(L)'
;MVAAVKKAYGDGYLPNMTIDEDVLAEQYGIKKNMYEEVIAEGPMLSFQIDTFIAVKAKDGKAETVKAAMEKYKQYLLDESMQYPMNAAKIPATQVYNFGNYVFFSMLVSPQGEEPESEEAYLEAAKKQNQIAYDTIAKFFS
;
A
#
# COMPACT_ATOMS: atom_id res chain seq x y z
N MET A 1 3.73 -4.97 13.62
CA MET A 1 3.36 -3.80 12.79
C MET A 1 2.05 -4.03 12.04
N VAL A 2 1.94 -5.01 11.13
CA VAL A 2 0.72 -5.21 10.31
C VAL A 2 -0.55 -5.41 11.15
N ALA A 3 -0.51 -6.22 12.21
CA ALA A 3 -1.67 -6.38 13.10
C ALA A 3 -2.14 -5.06 13.74
N ALA A 4 -1.23 -4.13 14.02
CA ALA A 4 -1.58 -2.82 14.55
C ALA A 4 -2.22 -1.93 13.47
N VAL A 5 -1.74 -2.02 12.23
CA VAL A 5 -2.39 -1.38 11.06
C VAL A 5 -3.82 -1.91 10.95
N LYS A 6 -4.04 -3.23 10.84
CA LYS A 6 -5.39 -3.81 10.78
C LYS A 6 -6.30 -3.33 11.91
N LYS A 7 -5.78 -3.29 13.14
CA LYS A 7 -6.53 -2.79 14.30
C LYS A 7 -6.89 -1.30 14.17
N ALA A 8 -6.02 -0.48 13.61
CA ALA A 8 -6.28 0.95 13.44
C ALA A 8 -7.41 1.24 12.45
N TYR A 9 -7.59 0.37 11.44
CA TYR A 9 -8.66 0.51 10.45
C TYR A 9 -9.94 -0.27 10.81
N GLY A 10 -9.85 -1.29 11.68
CA GLY A 10 -10.99 -2.13 12.05
C GLY A 10 -11.61 -2.79 10.82
N ASP A 11 -12.93 -2.70 10.69
CA ASP A 11 -13.68 -3.25 9.55
C ASP A 11 -13.37 -2.54 8.23
N GLY A 12 -12.75 -1.35 8.27
CA GLY A 12 -12.31 -0.63 7.08
C GLY A 12 -10.94 -1.02 6.55
N TYR A 13 -10.30 -2.08 7.09
CA TYR A 13 -9.13 -2.70 6.47
C TYR A 13 -9.58 -3.64 5.35
N LEU A 14 -9.51 -3.16 4.11
CA LEU A 14 -10.00 -3.89 2.93
C LEU A 14 -9.05 -4.97 2.36
N PRO A 15 -7.71 -4.87 2.48
CA PRO A 15 -6.85 -5.96 2.02
C PRO A 15 -7.10 -7.24 2.84
N ASN A 16 -7.71 -8.24 2.22
CA ASN A 16 -8.16 -9.45 2.92
C ASN A 16 -7.75 -10.74 2.20
N MET A 17 -6.94 -10.64 1.15
CA MET A 17 -6.37 -11.76 0.43
C MET A 17 -4.85 -11.64 0.41
N THR A 18 -4.16 -12.71 0.78
CA THR A 18 -2.70 -12.79 0.65
C THR A 18 -2.30 -12.73 -0.82
N ILE A 19 -1.33 -11.88 -1.14
CA ILE A 19 -0.61 -11.90 -2.41
C ILE A 19 0.53 -12.91 -2.27
N ASP A 20 0.50 -13.96 -3.07
CA ASP A 20 1.54 -15.00 -3.03
C ASP A 20 2.89 -14.53 -3.61
N GLU A 21 3.92 -15.35 -3.41
CA GLU A 21 5.30 -15.01 -3.78
C GLU A 21 5.49 -14.84 -5.29
N ASP A 22 4.78 -15.61 -6.11
CA ASP A 22 4.91 -15.56 -7.58
C ASP A 22 4.28 -14.26 -8.10
N VAL A 23 3.07 -13.94 -7.64
CA VAL A 23 2.40 -12.67 -7.96
C VAL A 23 3.22 -11.47 -7.47
N LEU A 24 3.79 -11.57 -6.26
CA LEU A 24 4.65 -10.53 -5.70
C LEU A 24 5.90 -10.28 -6.56
N ALA A 25 6.53 -11.35 -7.05
CA ALA A 25 7.70 -11.25 -7.92
C ALA A 25 7.36 -10.71 -9.32
N GLU A 26 6.26 -11.16 -9.90
CA GLU A 26 5.84 -10.82 -11.27
C GLU A 26 5.23 -9.42 -11.38
N GLN A 27 4.32 -9.06 -10.48
CA GLN A 27 3.57 -7.80 -10.56
C GLN A 27 4.24 -6.66 -9.81
N TYR A 28 4.82 -6.94 -8.63
CA TYR A 28 5.40 -5.91 -7.76
C TYR A 28 6.93 -5.83 -7.89
N GLY A 29 7.55 -6.81 -8.56
CA GLY A 29 9.00 -6.86 -8.73
C GLY A 29 9.77 -7.21 -7.46
N ILE A 30 9.09 -7.63 -6.38
CA ILE A 30 9.69 -7.95 -5.08
C ILE A 30 9.98 -9.45 -5.03
N LYS A 31 11.25 -9.81 -5.22
CA LYS A 31 11.69 -11.21 -5.33
C LYS A 31 12.12 -11.78 -3.97
N LYS A 32 12.03 -13.10 -3.81
CA LYS A 32 12.43 -13.82 -2.58
C LYS A 32 13.85 -13.52 -2.09
N ASN A 33 14.77 -13.26 -3.00
CA ASN A 33 16.15 -12.95 -2.64
C ASN A 33 16.34 -11.54 -2.04
N MET A 34 15.32 -10.68 -2.08
CA MET A 34 15.37 -9.30 -1.59
C MET A 34 14.95 -9.15 -0.13
N TYR A 35 14.22 -10.10 0.43
CA TYR A 35 13.60 -9.97 1.76
C TYR A 35 13.84 -11.17 2.68
N GLU A 36 13.75 -10.92 3.98
CA GLU A 36 13.70 -11.94 5.03
C GLU A 36 12.26 -12.34 5.32
N GLU A 37 11.37 -11.35 5.43
CA GLU A 37 9.95 -11.52 5.73
C GLU A 37 9.13 -10.59 4.83
N VAL A 38 7.95 -11.05 4.43
CA VAL A 38 6.98 -10.25 3.69
C VAL A 38 5.58 -10.56 4.17
N ILE A 39 4.76 -9.52 4.28
CA ILE A 39 3.31 -9.60 4.35
C ILE A 39 2.79 -8.73 3.21
N ALA A 40 2.07 -9.33 2.28
CA ALA A 40 1.50 -8.65 1.13
C ALA A 40 0.02 -9.04 1.04
N GLU A 41 -0.86 -8.05 1.08
CA GLU A 41 -2.30 -8.26 1.08
C GLU A 41 -2.94 -7.31 0.06
N GLY A 42 -3.85 -7.85 -0.74
CA GLY A 42 -4.69 -7.12 -1.66
C GLY A 42 -6.17 -7.38 -1.37
N PRO A 43 -7.08 -6.74 -2.12
CA PRO A 43 -8.51 -6.91 -1.92
C PRO A 43 -9.00 -8.17 -2.63
N MET A 44 -9.93 -8.90 -2.00
CA MET A 44 -10.63 -10.03 -2.63
C MET A 44 -11.58 -9.57 -3.75
N LEU A 45 -12.13 -8.35 -3.64
CA LEU A 45 -13.08 -7.81 -4.62
C LEU A 45 -12.33 -7.02 -5.69
N SER A 46 -12.51 -7.41 -6.96
CA SER A 46 -11.73 -6.87 -8.09
C SER A 46 -11.96 -5.39 -8.42
N PHE A 47 -13.06 -4.79 -7.92
CA PHE A 47 -13.33 -3.36 -8.07
C PHE A 47 -12.69 -2.51 -6.97
N GLN A 48 -12.14 -3.13 -5.92
CA GLN A 48 -11.37 -2.45 -4.88
C GLN A 48 -9.89 -2.44 -5.29
N ILE A 49 -9.18 -1.40 -4.87
CA ILE A 49 -7.76 -1.22 -5.16
C ILE A 49 -6.90 -1.19 -3.90
N ASP A 50 -7.48 -1.40 -2.73
CA ASP A 50 -6.74 -1.24 -1.48
C ASP A 50 -5.71 -2.38 -1.32
N THR A 51 -4.43 -2.03 -1.25
CA THR A 51 -3.30 -2.95 -1.17
C THR A 51 -2.32 -2.49 -0.10
N PHE A 52 -1.86 -3.43 0.73
CA PHE A 52 -0.86 -3.16 1.75
C PHE A 52 0.26 -4.20 1.70
N ILE A 53 1.50 -3.73 1.61
CA ILE A 53 2.70 -4.59 1.58
C ILE A 53 3.71 -4.08 2.60
N ALA A 54 4.17 -4.97 3.47
CA ALA A 54 5.23 -4.75 4.43
C ALA A 54 6.35 -5.76 4.20
N VAL A 55 7.56 -5.28 3.94
CA VAL A 55 8.74 -6.10 3.66
C VAL A 55 9.81 -5.80 4.70
N LYS A 56 10.34 -6.83 5.33
CA LYS A 56 11.65 -6.76 6.01
C LYS A 56 12.71 -7.15 4.99
N ALA A 57 13.36 -6.14 4.40
CA ALA A 57 14.39 -6.34 3.40
C ALA A 57 15.64 -6.98 4.01
N LYS A 58 16.36 -7.75 3.21
CA LYS A 58 17.72 -8.17 3.57
C LYS A 58 18.66 -6.97 3.61
N ASP A 59 19.79 -7.12 4.28
CA ASP A 59 20.82 -6.08 4.35
C ASP A 59 21.21 -5.57 2.95
N GLY A 60 21.21 -4.24 2.81
CA GLY A 60 21.50 -3.55 1.55
C GLY A 60 20.42 -3.69 0.47
N LYS A 61 19.25 -4.26 0.77
CA LYS A 61 18.13 -4.43 -0.19
C LYS A 61 16.96 -3.48 0.02
N ALA A 62 16.93 -2.70 1.10
CA ALA A 62 15.83 -1.78 1.41
C ALA A 62 15.51 -0.84 0.24
N GLU A 63 16.51 -0.15 -0.31
CA GLU A 63 16.32 0.75 -1.45
C GLU A 63 15.91 0.02 -2.74
N THR A 64 16.36 -1.22 -2.93
CA THR A 64 15.93 -2.04 -4.08
C THR A 64 14.44 -2.39 -3.97
N VAL A 65 13.98 -2.80 -2.80
CA VAL A 65 12.56 -3.11 -2.54
C VAL A 65 11.72 -1.83 -2.69
N LYS A 66 12.18 -0.71 -2.13
CA LYS A 66 11.51 0.59 -2.23
C LYS A 66 11.36 1.03 -3.68
N ALA A 67 12.42 0.91 -4.49
CA ALA A 67 12.37 1.24 -5.91
C ALA A 67 11.39 0.35 -6.69
N ALA A 68 11.27 -0.94 -6.34
CA ALA A 68 10.27 -1.82 -6.95
C ALA A 68 8.84 -1.37 -6.63
N MET A 69 8.58 -1.01 -5.37
CA MET A 69 7.28 -0.48 -4.92
C MET A 69 6.94 0.87 -5.57
N GLU A 70 7.90 1.80 -5.69
CA GLU A 70 7.70 3.08 -6.38
C GLU A 70 7.44 2.88 -7.87
N LYS A 71 8.14 1.93 -8.51
CA LYS A 71 7.88 1.58 -9.90
C LYS A 71 6.46 1.04 -10.09
N TYR A 72 5.99 0.21 -9.17
CA TYR A 72 4.61 -0.28 -9.20
C TYR A 72 3.58 0.85 -8.97
N LYS A 73 3.84 1.77 -8.03
CA LYS A 73 3.02 2.97 -7.86
C LYS A 73 2.95 3.80 -9.15
N GLN A 74 4.08 4.00 -9.84
CA GLN A 74 4.11 4.73 -11.10
C GLN A 74 3.28 4.02 -12.19
N TYR A 75 3.42 2.70 -12.30
CA TYR A 75 2.60 1.90 -13.21
C TYR A 75 1.10 2.10 -12.94
N LEU A 76 0.67 2.08 -11.68
CA LEU A 76 -0.73 2.33 -11.32
C LEU A 76 -1.19 3.74 -11.71
N LEU A 77 -0.34 4.75 -11.53
CA LEU A 77 -0.65 6.13 -11.93
C LEU A 77 -0.84 6.23 -13.45
N ASP A 78 0.04 5.59 -14.23
CA ASP A 78 -0.04 5.59 -15.69
C ASP A 78 -1.31 4.86 -16.19
N GLU A 79 -1.65 3.73 -15.59
CA GLU A 79 -2.87 2.96 -15.93
C GLU A 79 -4.16 3.65 -15.46
N SER A 80 -4.10 4.47 -14.40
CA SER A 80 -5.27 5.12 -13.81
C SER A 80 -5.99 6.08 -14.75
N MET A 81 -5.33 6.52 -15.83
CA MET A 81 -5.95 7.32 -16.89
C MET A 81 -7.15 6.61 -17.54
N GLN A 82 -7.22 5.28 -17.45
CA GLN A 82 -8.33 4.48 -17.99
C GLN A 82 -9.52 4.36 -17.02
N TYR A 83 -9.33 4.69 -15.73
CA TYR A 83 -10.33 4.53 -14.67
C TYR A 83 -10.43 5.80 -13.81
N PRO A 84 -11.26 6.79 -14.20
CA PRO A 84 -11.32 8.11 -13.56
C PRO A 84 -11.53 8.07 -12.03
N MET A 85 -12.34 7.12 -11.53
CA MET A 85 -12.57 6.95 -10.09
C MET A 85 -11.30 6.53 -9.30
N ASN A 86 -10.37 5.83 -9.95
CA ASN A 86 -9.10 5.40 -9.34
C ASN A 86 -8.03 6.49 -9.47
N ALA A 87 -8.08 7.29 -10.55
CA ALA A 87 -7.14 8.39 -10.79
C ALA A 87 -7.14 9.42 -9.65
N ALA A 88 -8.30 9.66 -9.02
CA ALA A 88 -8.39 10.56 -7.87
C ALA A 88 -7.71 10.02 -6.59
N LYS A 89 -7.57 8.70 -6.46
CA LYS A 89 -7.16 8.02 -5.20
C LYS A 89 -5.72 7.54 -5.21
N ILE A 90 -5.26 6.96 -6.32
CA ILE A 90 -3.91 6.38 -6.47
C ILE A 90 -2.78 7.37 -6.13
N PRO A 91 -2.87 8.70 -6.41
CA PRO A 91 -1.83 9.65 -6.01
C PRO A 91 -1.58 9.70 -4.49
N ALA A 92 -2.54 9.29 -3.66
CA ALA A 92 -2.39 9.24 -2.21
C ALA A 92 -1.56 8.04 -1.72
N THR A 93 -1.26 7.05 -2.57
CA THR A 93 -0.44 5.88 -2.21
C THR A 93 0.93 6.30 -1.68
N GLN A 94 1.37 5.68 -0.59
CA GLN A 94 2.63 5.99 0.07
C GLN A 94 3.60 4.80 -0.01
N VAL A 95 4.86 5.09 -0.34
CA VAL A 95 5.98 4.15 -0.22
C VAL A 95 7.01 4.76 0.72
N TYR A 96 7.36 4.05 1.78
CA TYR A 96 8.25 4.57 2.84
C TYR A 96 9.01 3.43 3.50
N ASN A 97 10.09 3.78 4.22
CA ASN A 97 10.91 2.81 4.92
C ASN A 97 11.44 3.32 6.26
N PHE A 98 11.63 2.39 7.19
CA PHE A 98 12.31 2.58 8.46
C PHE A 98 13.44 1.55 8.54
N GLY A 99 14.68 1.98 8.23
CA GLY A 99 15.80 1.07 8.04
C GLY A 99 15.50 0.04 6.95
N ASN A 100 15.60 -1.24 7.29
CA ASN A 100 15.33 -2.36 6.38
C ASN A 100 13.83 -2.69 6.23
N TYR A 101 12.93 -2.04 6.97
CA TYR A 101 11.49 -2.25 6.81
C TYR A 101 10.92 -1.30 5.76
N VAL A 102 10.36 -1.84 4.68
CA VAL A 102 9.83 -1.09 3.53
C VAL A 102 8.35 -1.38 3.36
N PHE A 103 7.57 -0.33 3.11
CA PHE A 103 6.12 -0.39 3.10
C PHE A 103 5.57 0.23 1.82
N PHE A 104 4.55 -0.41 1.26
CA PHE A 104 3.64 0.13 0.25
C PHE A 104 2.24 0.18 0.86
N SER A 105 1.68 1.38 0.97
CA SER A 105 0.34 1.61 1.51
C SER A 105 -0.50 2.28 0.44
N MET A 106 -1.42 1.51 -0.14
CA MET A 106 -2.54 2.00 -0.94
C MET A 106 -3.81 1.64 -0.18
N LEU A 107 -4.04 2.29 0.95
CA LEU A 107 -5.26 2.18 1.75
C LEU A 107 -6.03 3.47 1.52
N VAL A 108 -6.75 3.54 0.40
CA VAL A 108 -7.26 4.79 -0.17
C VAL A 108 -8.78 4.87 -0.21
N SER A 109 -9.45 3.79 0.18
CA SER A 109 -10.90 3.75 0.24
C SER A 109 -11.42 4.59 1.41
N PRO A 110 -12.31 5.57 1.17
CA PRO A 110 -12.88 6.37 2.24
C PRO A 110 -13.70 5.49 3.18
N GLN A 111 -13.68 5.83 4.47
CA GLN A 111 -14.60 5.26 5.46
C GLN A 111 -15.75 6.23 5.69
N GLY A 112 -16.98 5.72 5.71
CA GLY A 112 -18.19 6.52 5.92
C GLY A 112 -18.80 7.04 4.61
N GLU A 113 -19.20 8.31 4.61
CA GLU A 113 -19.85 8.94 3.46
C GLU A 113 -18.90 9.07 2.25
N GLU A 114 -19.47 8.89 1.07
CA GLU A 114 -18.73 8.96 -0.18
C GLU A 114 -18.40 10.42 -0.52
N PRO A 115 -17.11 10.77 -0.77
CA PRO A 115 -16.73 12.12 -1.15
C PRO A 115 -17.42 12.60 -2.45
N GLU A 116 -17.80 13.88 -2.49
CA GLU A 116 -18.57 14.46 -3.60
C GLU A 116 -17.71 15.06 -4.74
N SER A 117 -16.38 15.14 -4.58
CA SER A 117 -15.46 15.67 -5.59
C SER A 117 -14.14 14.90 -5.65
N GLU A 118 -13.40 15.04 -6.76
CA GLU A 118 -12.08 14.41 -6.93
C GLU A 118 -11.07 14.91 -5.89
N GLU A 119 -11.07 16.21 -5.58
CA GLU A 119 -10.20 16.77 -4.53
C GLU A 119 -10.57 16.22 -3.15
N ALA A 120 -11.86 16.11 -2.84
CA ALA A 120 -12.34 15.53 -1.59
C ALA A 120 -11.94 14.05 -1.48
N TYR A 121 -12.00 13.31 -2.60
CA TYR A 121 -11.51 11.94 -2.69
C TYR A 121 -10.01 11.83 -2.42
N LEU A 122 -9.20 12.68 -3.03
CA LEU A 122 -7.75 12.69 -2.84
C LEU A 122 -7.40 12.99 -1.37
N GLU A 123 -8.04 13.98 -0.75
CA GLU A 123 -7.81 14.33 0.65
C GLU A 123 -8.26 13.24 1.62
N ALA A 124 -9.40 12.58 1.34
CA ALA A 124 -9.84 11.42 2.10
C ALA A 124 -8.84 10.26 2.00
N ALA A 125 -8.37 9.95 0.78
CA ALA A 125 -7.39 8.90 0.53
C ALA A 125 -6.03 9.19 1.21
N LYS A 126 -5.57 10.45 1.21
CA LYS A 126 -4.35 10.86 1.94
C LYS A 126 -4.49 10.62 3.44
N LYS A 127 -5.63 11.02 4.02
CA LYS A 127 -5.91 10.78 5.45
C LYS A 127 -5.94 9.29 5.76
N GLN A 128 -6.57 8.49 4.90
CA GLN A 128 -6.60 7.03 5.06
C GLN A 128 -5.18 6.47 5.06
N ASN A 129 -4.32 6.75 4.08
CA ASN A 129 -2.95 6.25 4.09
C ASN A 129 -2.10 6.76 5.27
N GLN A 130 -2.36 7.98 5.74
CA GLN A 130 -1.63 8.54 6.89
C GLN A 130 -1.85 7.72 8.16
N ILE A 131 -3.01 7.08 8.35
CA ILE A 131 -3.28 6.19 9.49
C ILE A 131 -2.28 5.03 9.54
N ALA A 132 -1.98 4.40 8.40
CA ALA A 132 -1.00 3.33 8.32
C ALA A 132 0.42 3.83 8.63
N TYR A 133 0.83 4.95 8.02
CA TYR A 133 2.14 5.55 8.29
C TYR A 133 2.31 5.88 9.77
N ASP A 134 1.38 6.62 10.37
CA ASP A 134 1.44 7.05 11.77
C ASP A 134 1.43 5.85 12.72
N THR A 135 0.68 4.80 12.37
CA THR A 135 0.64 3.56 13.14
C THR A 135 1.99 2.83 13.11
N ILE A 136 2.63 2.79 11.95
CA ILE A 136 3.92 2.10 11.77
C ILE A 136 5.06 2.93 12.37
N ALA A 137 5.06 4.24 12.20
CA ALA A 137 6.09 5.15 12.72
C ALA A 137 6.28 5.01 14.24
N LYS A 138 5.20 4.73 15.00
CA LYS A 138 5.24 4.49 16.45
C LYS A 138 6.09 3.29 16.89
N PHE A 139 6.43 2.38 15.98
CA PHE A 139 7.33 1.25 16.27
C PHE A 139 8.82 1.62 16.12
N PHE A 140 9.12 2.79 15.57
CA PHE A 140 10.49 3.25 15.24
C PHE A 140 10.85 4.58 15.91
N SER A 141 9.93 5.14 16.69
CA SER A 141 10.06 6.37 17.49
C SER A 141 10.57 6.11 18.90
#